data_AF-A0A962KGQ0-F1
#
_entry.id   AF-A0A962KGQ0-F1
#
_cell.length_a   1.000
_cell.length_b   1.000
_cell.length_c   1.000
_cell.angle_alpha   90.00
_cell.angle_beta   90.00
_cell.angle_gamma   90.00
#
_symmetry.space_group_name_H-M   'P 1'
#
loop_
_entity.id
_entity.type
_entity.pdbx_description
1 polymer ?
#
loop_
_entity_poly.entity_id
_entity_poly.type
_entity_poly.pdbx_seq_one_letter_code
_entity_poly.pdbx_strand_id
1 'polypeptide(L)'
;MTRSVSVPLRILFQLSLVLAAIFLADLLQDKVAFIPEFIVQLPEVDYTRNDFYTVIVYFLAVYAVLFTLQTVWLGRWRPGSAPSTVQQLYALAAGFALSAILIFLTSAIAFDPNFIVGIAVLTAALFLLVFLVASWMEDMSWWSNVGALCTGMV
;
A
#
# COMPACT_ATOMS: atom_id res chain seq x y z
N MET A 1 10.65 27.17 -5.33
CA MET A 1 10.50 26.23 -6.48
C MET A 1 10.45 24.80 -5.96
N THR A 2 9.26 24.28 -5.66
CA THR A 2 9.08 22.87 -5.27
C THR A 2 9.20 22.00 -6.52
N ARG A 3 10.26 21.19 -6.63
CA ARG A 3 10.41 20.21 -7.73
C ARG A 3 9.18 19.31 -7.75
N SER A 4 8.36 19.43 -8.79
CA SER A 4 7.24 18.53 -9.05
C SER A 4 7.81 17.13 -9.27
N VAL A 5 7.73 16.27 -8.25
CA VAL A 5 8.09 14.85 -8.38
C VAL A 5 7.38 14.26 -9.58
N SER A 6 8.13 13.62 -10.48
CA SER A 6 7.61 13.06 -11.73
C SER A 6 6.60 11.95 -11.44
N VAL A 7 5.60 11.81 -12.32
CA VAL A 7 4.55 10.79 -12.21
C VAL A 7 5.13 9.37 -12.05
N PRO A 8 6.14 8.96 -12.86
CA PRO A 8 6.74 7.63 -12.71
C PRO A 8 7.34 7.39 -11.33
N LEU A 9 7.98 8.41 -10.72
CA LEU A 9 8.59 8.25 -9.40
C LEU A 9 7.54 8.02 -8.31
N ARG A 10 6.35 8.62 -8.45
CA ARG A 10 5.23 8.41 -7.51
C ARG A 10 4.69 6.99 -7.60
N ILE A 11 4.51 6.48 -8.81
CA ILE A 11 4.06 5.10 -9.02
C ILE A 11 5.10 4.12 -8.50
N LEU A 12 6.39 4.34 -8.76
CA LEU A 12 7.47 3.52 -8.22
C LEU A 12 7.47 3.53 -6.69
N PHE A 13 7.26 4.70 -6.07
CA PHE A 13 7.14 4.80 -4.62
C PHE A 13 5.93 4.00 -4.09
N GLN A 14 4.77 4.14 -4.71
CA GLN A 14 3.57 3.35 -4.35
C GLN A 14 3.82 1.85 -4.49
N LEU A 15 4.47 1.41 -5.56
CA LEU A 15 4.85 0.01 -5.77
C LEU A 15 5.87 -0.47 -4.73
N SER A 16 6.82 0.37 -4.32
CA SER A 16 7.74 0.00 -3.24
C SER A 16 7.04 -0.16 -1.89
N LEU A 17 5.94 0.57 -1.63
CA LEU A 17 5.13 0.38 -0.43
C LEU A 17 4.40 -0.97 -0.48
N VAL A 18 3.82 -1.32 -1.63
CA VAL A 18 3.19 -2.65 -1.83
C VAL A 18 4.23 -3.76 -1.65
N LEU A 19 5.42 -3.62 -2.24
CA LEU A 19 6.50 -4.59 -2.09
C LEU A 19 6.92 -4.72 -0.62
N ALA A 20 7.10 -3.60 0.09
CA ALA A 20 7.43 -3.59 1.50
C ALA A 20 6.34 -4.29 2.33
N ALA A 21 5.06 -4.06 2.02
CA ALA A 21 3.95 -4.75 2.69
C ALA A 21 4.01 -6.27 2.48
N ILE A 22 4.35 -6.74 1.28
CA ILE A 22 4.48 -8.18 0.98
C ILE A 22 5.61 -8.81 1.81
N PHE A 23 6.78 -8.17 1.85
CA PHE A 23 7.90 -8.66 2.67
C PHE A 23 7.59 -8.60 4.17
N LEU A 24 6.91 -7.56 4.64
CA LEU A 24 6.48 -7.46 6.03
C LEU A 24 5.45 -8.53 6.38
N ALA A 25 4.54 -8.86 5.46
CA ALA A 25 3.58 -9.94 5.64
C ALA A 25 4.31 -11.28 5.78
N ASP A 26 5.29 -11.58 4.92
CA ASP A 26 6.09 -12.82 4.99
C ASP A 26 6.85 -12.93 6.31
N LEU A 27 7.38 -11.81 6.82
CA LEU A 27 8.13 -11.78 8.08
C LEU A 27 7.23 -11.90 9.32
N LEU A 28 5.99 -11.41 9.23
CA LEU A 28 5.07 -11.33 10.36
C LEU A 28 4.08 -12.48 10.41
N GLN A 29 3.84 -13.21 9.33
CA GLN A 29 2.85 -14.31 9.30
C GLN A 29 3.09 -15.37 10.38
N ASP A 30 4.35 -15.66 10.72
CA ASP A 30 4.73 -16.63 11.76
C ASP A 30 4.54 -16.10 13.19
N LYS A 31 4.39 -14.78 13.34
CA LYS A 31 4.37 -14.08 14.65
C LYS A 31 3.03 -13.45 14.95
N VAL A 32 2.25 -13.15 13.92
CA VAL A 32 1.01 -12.40 13.97
C VAL A 32 -0.04 -13.16 13.20
N ALA A 33 -1.05 -13.64 13.90
CA ALA A 33 -2.28 -14.13 13.31
C ALA A 33 -3.12 -12.92 12.86
N PHE A 34 -3.00 -12.53 11.59
CA PHE A 34 -3.83 -11.47 11.00
C PHE A 34 -5.29 -11.89 10.93
N ILE A 35 -5.54 -13.19 10.75
CA ILE A 35 -6.83 -13.82 10.94
C ILE A 35 -6.86 -14.41 12.35
N PRO A 36 -7.72 -13.91 13.26
CA PRO A 36 -7.79 -14.46 14.59
C PRO A 36 -8.26 -15.93 14.56
N GLU A 37 -7.49 -16.83 15.17
CA GLU A 37 -7.73 -18.28 15.16
C GLU A 37 -9.09 -18.68 15.76
N PHE A 38 -9.65 -17.84 16.63
CA PHE A 38 -10.99 -18.08 17.20
C PHE A 38 -12.12 -17.93 16.16
N ILE A 39 -11.87 -17.28 15.02
CA ILE A 39 -12.85 -17.10 13.95
C ILE A 39 -12.74 -18.24 12.93
N VAL A 40 -11.52 -18.59 12.53
CA VAL A 40 -11.25 -19.61 11.51
C VAL A 40 -9.95 -20.34 11.82
N GLN A 41 -10.00 -21.67 11.95
CA GLN A 41 -8.81 -22.52 11.88
C GLN A 41 -8.46 -22.72 10.41
N LEU A 42 -7.30 -22.20 10.02
CA LEU A 42 -6.80 -22.31 8.66
C LEU A 42 -5.93 -23.56 8.53
N PRO A 43 -6.03 -24.31 7.43
CA PRO A 43 -5.12 -25.42 7.19
C PRO A 43 -3.69 -24.89 7.09
N GLU A 44 -2.73 -25.57 7.71
CA GLU A 44 -1.31 -25.33 7.46
C GLU A 44 -1.03 -25.73 6.01
N VAL A 45 -0.56 -24.78 5.21
CA VAL A 45 -0.17 -25.01 3.82
C VAL A 45 1.30 -24.69 3.68
N ASP A 46 2.07 -25.63 3.14
CA ASP A 46 3.49 -25.42 2.86
C ASP A 46 3.65 -24.38 1.75
N TYR A 47 4.00 -23.16 2.17
CA TYR A 47 4.24 -22.04 1.29
C TYR A 47 5.70 -22.00 0.83
N THR A 48 5.95 -22.24 -0.46
CA THR A 48 7.34 -22.30 -0.97
C THR A 48 7.88 -20.93 -1.36
N ARG A 49 9.20 -20.79 -1.46
CA ARG A 49 9.83 -19.55 -1.99
C ARG A 49 9.42 -19.23 -3.43
N ASN A 50 9.09 -20.24 -4.23
CA ASN A 50 8.62 -20.02 -5.60
C ASN A 50 7.21 -19.39 -5.61
N ASP A 51 6.36 -19.82 -4.68
CA ASP A 51 5.03 -19.24 -4.47
C ASP A 51 5.14 -17.77 -4.03
N PHE A 52 6.10 -17.47 -3.16
CA PHE A 52 6.45 -16.09 -2.76
C PHE A 52 6.77 -15.17 -3.93
N TYR A 53 7.69 -15.57 -4.80
CA TYR A 53 8.02 -14.75 -5.97
C TYR A 53 6.84 -14.60 -6.92
N THR A 54 6.02 -15.65 -7.03
CA THR A 54 4.82 -15.57 -7.86
C THR A 54 3.84 -14.54 -7.30
N VAL A 55 3.55 -14.56 -6.00
CA VAL A 55 2.71 -13.54 -5.35
C VAL A 55 3.25 -12.13 -5.58
N ILE A 56 4.56 -11.91 -5.42
CA ILE A 56 5.19 -10.60 -5.70
C ILE A 56 4.89 -10.15 -7.14
N VAL A 57 5.10 -11.03 -8.12
CA VAL A 57 4.91 -10.68 -9.54
C VAL A 57 3.46 -10.30 -9.80
N TYR A 58 2.49 -11.10 -9.34
CA TYR A 58 1.07 -10.84 -9.55
C TYR A 58 0.64 -9.53 -8.89
N PHE A 59 0.98 -9.33 -7.62
CA PHE A 59 0.64 -8.09 -6.91
C PHE A 59 1.28 -6.89 -7.60
N LEU A 60 2.59 -6.88 -7.81
CA LEU A 60 3.25 -5.73 -8.44
C LEU A 60 2.71 -5.42 -9.84
N ALA A 61 2.42 -6.44 -10.66
CA ALA A 61 1.85 -6.24 -11.98
C ALA A 61 0.46 -5.59 -11.91
N VAL A 62 -0.44 -6.14 -11.08
CA VAL A 62 -1.81 -5.61 -10.92
C VAL A 62 -1.79 -4.20 -10.36
N TYR A 63 -1.02 -3.95 -9.30
CA TYR A 63 -0.91 -2.63 -8.69
C TYR A 63 -0.25 -1.61 -9.63
N ALA A 64 0.72 -2.02 -10.46
CA ALA A 64 1.32 -1.12 -11.44
C ALA A 64 0.30 -0.65 -12.46
N VAL A 65 -0.52 -1.57 -12.98
CA VAL A 65 -1.60 -1.23 -13.91
C VAL A 65 -2.63 -0.32 -13.23
N LEU A 66 -3.09 -0.66 -12.03
CA LEU A 66 -4.10 0.14 -11.33
C LEU A 66 -3.61 1.53 -10.94
N PHE A 67 -2.40 1.67 -10.41
CA PHE A 67 -1.86 3.00 -10.07
C PHE A 67 -1.62 3.86 -11.31
N THR A 68 -1.25 3.22 -12.43
CA THR A 68 -1.15 3.92 -13.72
C THR A 68 -2.53 4.41 -14.17
N LEU A 69 -3.54 3.53 -14.19
CA LEU A 69 -4.91 3.89 -14.57
C LEU A 69 -5.48 4.98 -13.65
N GLN A 70 -5.33 4.81 -12.34
CA GLN A 70 -5.74 5.79 -11.34
C GLN A 70 -5.09 7.15 -11.60
N THR A 71 -3.78 7.18 -11.90
CA THR A 71 -3.07 8.43 -12.16
C THR A 71 -3.56 9.13 -13.44
N VAL A 72 -3.89 8.35 -14.48
CA VAL A 72 -4.40 8.88 -15.75
C VAL A 72 -5.84 9.39 -15.60
N TRP A 73 -6.69 8.73 -14.83
CA TRP A 73 -8.13 9.00 -14.78
C TRP A 73 -8.53 9.92 -13.62
N LEU A 74 -7.99 9.69 -12.42
CA LEU A 74 -8.34 10.41 -11.19
C LEU A 74 -7.29 11.47 -10.81
N GLY A 75 -6.16 11.48 -11.51
CA GLY A 75 -5.06 12.42 -11.30
C GLY A 75 -4.03 11.92 -10.29
N ARG A 76 -3.08 12.81 -9.97
CA ARG A 76 -1.88 12.44 -9.20
C ARG A 76 -2.21 12.22 -7.74
N TRP A 77 -1.70 11.12 -7.16
CA TRP A 77 -1.78 10.89 -5.72
C TRP A 77 -1.06 12.00 -4.93
N ARG A 78 -1.79 12.59 -3.98
CA ARG A 78 -1.33 13.59 -3.03
C ARG A 78 -1.45 13.01 -1.63
N PRO A 79 -0.36 12.53 -1.01
CA PRO A 79 -0.43 11.78 0.23
C PRO A 79 -0.96 12.59 1.41
N GLY A 80 -0.85 13.92 1.47
CA GLY A 80 -1.45 14.73 2.55
C GLY A 80 -2.95 15.01 2.37
N SER A 81 -3.52 14.70 1.20
CA SER A 81 -4.91 15.02 0.88
C SER A 81 -5.83 13.84 1.21
N ALA A 82 -6.80 14.06 2.10
CA ALA A 82 -7.77 13.04 2.48
C ALA A 82 -8.58 12.50 1.28
N PRO A 83 -9.14 13.33 0.37
CA PRO A 83 -9.83 12.82 -0.82
C PRO A 83 -8.95 11.94 -1.72
N SER A 84 -7.69 12.32 -1.92
CA SER A 84 -6.74 11.55 -2.74
C SER A 84 -6.39 10.22 -2.09
N THR A 85 -6.28 10.20 -0.76
CA THR A 85 -5.98 8.98 0.01
C THR A 85 -7.17 8.03 0.03
N VAL A 86 -8.40 8.52 0.14
CA VAL A 86 -9.60 7.67 0.04
C VAL A 86 -9.68 6.99 -1.33
N GLN A 87 -9.45 7.73 -2.41
CA GLN A 87 -9.37 7.14 -3.76
C GLN A 87 -8.26 6.08 -3.85
N GLN A 88 -7.13 6.33 -3.19
CA GLN A 88 -6.02 5.37 -3.12
C GLN A 88 -6.45 4.09 -2.38
N LEU A 89 -7.16 4.19 -1.26
CA LEU A 89 -7.65 3.03 -0.51
C LEU A 89 -8.61 2.17 -1.36
N TYR A 90 -9.50 2.81 -2.15
CA TYR A 90 -10.35 2.06 -3.09
C TYR A 90 -9.53 1.35 -4.18
N ALA A 91 -8.51 2.02 -4.74
CA ALA A 91 -7.60 1.38 -5.68
C ALA A 91 -6.83 0.23 -5.03
N LEU A 92 -6.45 0.36 -3.74
CA LEU A 92 -5.80 -0.70 -2.99
C LEU A 92 -6.71 -1.92 -2.80
N ALA A 93 -7.97 -1.71 -2.42
CA ALA A 93 -8.95 -2.77 -2.26
C ALA A 93 -9.22 -3.48 -3.60
N ALA A 94 -9.38 -2.72 -4.69
CA ALA A 94 -9.56 -3.28 -6.03
C ALA A 94 -8.33 -4.08 -6.48
N GLY A 95 -7.11 -3.57 -6.24
CA GLY A 95 -5.86 -4.25 -6.57
C GLY A 95 -5.66 -5.54 -5.79
N PHE A 96 -6.01 -5.54 -4.51
CA PHE A 96 -6.00 -6.74 -3.69
C PHE A 96 -6.97 -7.79 -4.24
N ALA A 97 -8.23 -7.41 -4.47
CA ALA A 97 -9.26 -8.32 -4.98
C ALA A 97 -8.86 -8.91 -6.34
N LEU A 98 -8.37 -8.09 -7.27
CA LEU A 98 -7.92 -8.55 -8.58
C LEU A 98 -6.70 -9.46 -8.48
N SER A 99 -5.72 -9.14 -7.63
CA SER A 99 -4.53 -9.97 -7.43
C SER A 99 -4.92 -11.33 -6.85
N ALA A 100 -5.79 -11.35 -5.83
CA ALA A 100 -6.29 -12.56 -5.21
C ALA A 100 -7.06 -13.44 -6.21
N ILE A 101 -7.95 -12.84 -7.02
CA ILE A 101 -8.69 -13.54 -8.07
C ILE A 101 -7.73 -14.11 -9.12
N LEU A 102 -6.75 -13.33 -9.58
CA LEU A 102 -5.78 -13.80 -10.57
C LEU A 102 -4.95 -14.96 -10.03
N ILE A 103 -4.43 -14.86 -8.81
CA ILE A 103 -3.69 -15.95 -8.18
C ILE A 103 -4.57 -17.20 -8.07
N PHE A 104 -5.81 -17.05 -7.60
CA PHE A 104 -6.76 -18.15 -7.49
C PHE A 104 -7.07 -18.82 -8.84
N LEU A 105 -7.23 -18.04 -9.91
CA LEU A 105 -7.58 -18.57 -11.24
C LEU A 105 -6.40 -19.14 -12.02
N THR A 106 -5.20 -18.57 -11.84
CA THR A 106 -4.05 -18.86 -12.72
C THR A 106 -3.00 -19.74 -12.09
N SER A 107 -3.10 -20.00 -10.79
CA SER A 107 -2.04 -20.69 -10.06
C SER A 107 -2.60 -21.81 -9.20
N ALA A 108 -1.94 -22.97 -9.23
CA ALA A 108 -2.15 -24.06 -8.26
C ALA A 108 -1.34 -23.81 -6.98
N ILE A 109 -1.14 -22.54 -6.63
CA ILE A 109 -0.27 -22.14 -5.51
C ILE A 109 -0.95 -22.50 -4.20
N ALA A 110 -0.14 -22.99 -3.27
CA ALA A 110 -0.46 -23.07 -1.85
C ALA A 110 -0.91 -21.68 -1.36
N PHE A 111 -2.21 -21.51 -1.15
CA PHE A 111 -2.79 -20.25 -0.71
C PHE A 111 -2.78 -20.21 0.82
N ASP A 112 -1.81 -19.53 1.42
CA ASP A 112 -1.86 -19.18 2.85
C ASP A 112 -2.78 -17.96 3.04
N PRO A 113 -3.98 -18.13 3.64
CA PRO A 113 -4.91 -17.03 3.81
C PRO A 113 -4.42 -15.98 4.81
N ASN A 114 -3.62 -16.37 5.80
CA ASN A 114 -3.06 -15.44 6.79
C ASN A 114 -2.05 -14.50 6.13
N PHE A 115 -1.19 -15.05 5.27
CA PHE A 115 -0.25 -14.26 4.48
C PHE A 115 -0.97 -13.23 3.60
N ILE A 116 -1.96 -13.67 2.82
CA ILE A 116 -2.67 -12.83 1.86
C ILE A 116 -3.45 -11.70 2.56
N VAL A 117 -4.12 -12.00 3.68
CA VAL A 117 -4.77 -10.97 4.50
C VAL A 117 -3.73 -10.03 5.12
N GLY A 118 -2.58 -10.56 5.56
CA GLY A 118 -1.45 -9.77 6.03
C GLY A 118 -1.00 -8.73 5.01
N ILE A 119 -0.88 -9.10 3.73
CA ILE A 119 -0.56 -8.16 2.65
C ILE A 119 -1.59 -7.03 2.57
N ALA A 120 -2.89 -7.36 2.59
CA ALA A 120 -3.95 -6.35 2.51
C ALA A 120 -3.88 -5.35 3.66
N VAL A 121 -3.78 -5.85 4.90
CA VAL A 121 -3.73 -5.04 6.11
C VAL A 121 -2.48 -4.16 6.14
N LEU A 122 -1.31 -4.74 5.87
CA LEU A 122 -0.05 -4.00 5.88
C LEU A 122 0.05 -2.98 4.75
N THR A 123 -0.48 -3.29 3.57
CA THR A 123 -0.52 -2.32 2.45
C THR A 123 -1.38 -1.12 2.84
N ALA A 124 -2.58 -1.35 3.37
CA ALA A 124 -3.44 -0.27 3.84
C ALA A 124 -2.77 0.54 4.96
N ALA A 125 -2.17 -0.13 5.94
CA ALA A 125 -1.48 0.51 7.06
C ALA A 125 -0.32 1.39 6.61
N LEU A 126 0.52 0.93 5.67
CA LEU A 126 1.64 1.72 5.14
C LEU A 126 1.16 2.96 4.39
N PHE A 127 0.12 2.85 3.57
CA PHE A 127 -0.44 4.01 2.86
C PHE A 127 -1.09 5.02 3.81
N LEU A 128 -1.79 4.54 4.86
CA LEU A 128 -2.31 5.41 5.91
C LEU A 128 -1.19 6.08 6.71
N LEU A 129 -0.11 5.35 7.02
CA LEU A 129 1.07 5.93 7.69
C LEU A 129 1.69 7.03 6.84
N VAL A 130 1.83 6.81 5.52
CA VAL A 130 2.31 7.85 4.60
C VAL A 130 1.36 9.06 4.59
N PHE A 131 0.04 8.85 4.64
CA PHE A 131 -0.93 9.94 4.77
C PHE A 131 -0.76 10.72 6.08
N LEU A 132 -0.61 10.03 7.21
CA LEU A 132 -0.40 10.67 8.52
C LEU A 132 0.89 11.48 8.56
N VAL A 133 1.99 10.93 8.04
CA VAL A 133 3.27 11.64 7.98
C VAL A 133 3.17 12.86 7.05
N ALA A 134 2.56 12.70 5.87
CA ALA A 134 2.43 13.79 4.91
C ALA A 134 1.53 14.92 5.43
N SER A 135 0.38 14.58 6.03
CA SER A 135 -0.53 15.57 6.62
C SER A 135 0.12 16.31 7.79
N TRP A 136 0.82 15.59 8.67
CA TRP A 136 1.55 16.21 9.78
C TRP A 136 2.65 17.17 9.31
N MET A 137 3.39 16.81 8.25
CA MET A 137 4.40 17.69 7.66
C MET A 137 3.78 18.95 7.02
N GLU A 138 2.62 18.84 6.40
CA GLU A 138 1.88 19.98 5.85
C GLU A 138 1.46 20.94 6.98
N ASP A 139 0.93 20.43 8.09
CA ASP A 139 0.56 21.24 9.26
C ASP A 139 1.78 21.97 9.87
N MET A 140 2.93 21.30 10.02
CA MET A 140 4.15 21.92 10.54
C MET A 140 4.64 23.08 9.67
N SER A 141 4.53 22.95 8.35
CA SER A 141 4.89 24.02 7.42
C SER A 141 4.01 25.25 7.60
N TRP A 142 2.72 25.06 7.90
CA TRP A 142 1.79 26.14 8.19
C TRP A 142 2.20 26.90 9.47
N TRP A 143 2.51 26.19 10.55
CA TRP A 143 2.97 26.81 11.80
C TRP A 143 4.26 27.63 11.63
N SER A 144 5.19 27.17 10.78
CA SER A 144 6.42 27.91 10.49
C SER A 144 6.16 29.24 9.75
N ASN A 145 5.19 29.25 8.83
CA ASN A 145 4.82 30.45 8.08
C ASN A 145 4.01 31.44 8.94
N VAL A 146 3.14 30.95 9.83
CA VAL A 146 2.41 31.80 10.79
C VAL A 146 3.37 32.41 11.81
N GLY A 147 4.33 31.64 12.32
CA GLY A 147 5.38 32.14 13.21
C GLY A 147 6.20 33.28 12.58
N ALA A 148 6.59 33.14 11.31
CA ALA A 148 7.31 34.16 10.56
C ALA A 148 6.48 35.45 10.33
N LEU A 149 5.17 35.31 10.10
CA LEU A 149 4.25 36.45 9.99
C LEU A 149 4.07 37.19 11.33
N CYS A 150 4.06 36.46 12.46
CA CYS A 150 3.92 37.05 13.79
C CYS A 150 5.21 37.71 14.32
N THR A 151 6.39 37.29 13.85
CA THR A 151 7.68 37.87 14.28
C THR A 151 8.15 39.04 13.42
N GLY A 152 7.37 39.45 12.40
CA GLY A 152 7.67 40.63 11.58
C GLY A 152 8.95 40.51 10.73
N MET A 153 9.45 39.29 10.52
CA MET A 153 10.56 39.03 9.61
C MET A 153 10.02 38.80 8.20
N VAL A 154 9.65 39.89 7.52
CA VAL A 154 9.45 39.93 6.06
C VAL A 154 10.29 41.06 5.49
#